data_AF-A0A1Y3EMS4-F1
#
_entry.id   AF-A0A1Y3EMS4-F1
#
_cell.length_a   1.000
_cell.length_b   1.000
_cell.length_c   1.000
_cell.angle_alpha   90.00
_cell.angle_beta   90.00
_cell.angle_gamma   90.00
#
_symmetry.space_group_name_H-M   'P 1'
#
loop_
_entity.id
_entity.type
_entity.pdbx_description
1 polymer ?
#
loop_
_entity_poly.entity_id
_entity_poly.type
_entity_poly.pdbx_seq_one_letter_code
_entity_poly.pdbx_strand_id
1 'polypeptide(L)'
;MGNFILLQAAYLVGVADLSSIPGHPAVVDLNRFNESTQAVAEACHRISSCKLNQAQILEAATVIAKQTTLLANICRDASSQTSDSGAKRHFINYARDVAGSTANLIKAIKVLDHDFNENNLTECSRCTQPLLSSLDNLSAFVMSPEFAGLPTKIAEAGRRAQKPIVDAGRLMVDGSIEMIQTSKLLALNAKDPPAWQLLGTCSKNVSDSIKGLISAIRYK
;
A
#
# COMPACT_ATOMS: atom_id res chain seq x y z
N MET A 1 -17.42 -2.38 -3.41
CA MET A 1 -17.67 -0.93 -3.44
C MET A 1 -18.46 -0.40 -2.25
N GLY A 2 -19.55 -1.05 -1.81
CA GLY A 2 -20.40 -0.52 -0.71
C GLY A 2 -19.71 -0.31 0.67
N ASN A 3 -18.85 -1.24 1.11
CA ASN A 3 -18.18 -1.11 2.42
C ASN A 3 -17.23 0.09 2.52
N PHE A 4 -16.63 0.53 1.41
CA PHE A 4 -15.70 1.65 1.42
C PHE A 4 -16.42 2.98 1.68
N ILE A 5 -17.64 3.13 1.15
CA ILE A 5 -18.47 4.34 1.33
C ILE A 5 -18.96 4.45 2.78
N LEU A 6 -19.34 3.31 3.38
CA LEU A 6 -19.77 3.21 4.78
C LEU A 6 -18.68 3.65 5.76
N LEU A 7 -17.49 3.07 5.61
CA LEU A 7 -16.33 3.38 6.43
C LEU A 7 -15.92 4.84 6.28
N GLN A 8 -15.93 5.36 5.05
CA GLN A 8 -15.59 6.77 4.78
C GLN A 8 -16.64 7.74 5.36
N ALA A 9 -17.93 7.42 5.26
CA ALA A 9 -19.00 8.26 5.82
C ALA A 9 -18.94 8.30 7.35
N ALA A 10 -18.78 7.13 8.00
CA ALA A 10 -18.60 7.06 9.45
C ALA A 10 -17.37 7.84 9.90
N TYR A 11 -16.24 7.69 9.17
CA TYR A 11 -15.02 8.43 9.40
C TYR A 11 -15.23 9.95 9.38
N LEU A 12 -15.83 10.47 8.29
CA LEU A 12 -16.07 11.90 8.11
C LEU A 12 -16.97 12.47 9.22
N VAL A 13 -18.03 11.75 9.61
CA VAL A 13 -18.90 12.15 10.72
C VAL A 13 -18.16 12.14 12.05
N GLY A 14 -17.27 11.16 12.27
CA GLY A 14 -16.46 11.08 13.49
C GLY A 14 -15.46 12.23 13.62
N VAL A 15 -14.78 12.60 12.53
CA VAL A 15 -13.79 13.70 12.53
C VAL A 15 -14.40 15.09 12.40
N ALA A 16 -15.69 15.21 12.06
CA ALA A 16 -16.40 16.49 12.04
C ALA A 16 -16.57 17.12 13.44
N ASP A 17 -16.44 16.32 14.51
CA ASP A 17 -16.39 16.85 15.87
C ASP A 17 -15.10 17.65 16.10
N LEU A 18 -15.23 18.87 16.65
CA LEU A 18 -14.10 19.79 16.84
C LEU A 18 -13.03 19.27 17.80
N SER A 19 -13.34 18.29 18.66
CA SER A 19 -12.37 17.67 19.57
C SER A 19 -11.68 16.45 18.94
N SER A 20 -12.11 16.01 17.77
CA SER A 20 -11.45 14.95 17.00
C SER A 20 -10.24 15.50 16.24
N ILE A 21 -9.22 14.66 16.09
CA ILE A 21 -8.03 14.97 15.30
C ILE A 21 -8.03 14.05 14.08
N PRO A 22 -8.20 14.58 12.86
CA PRO A 22 -8.10 13.80 11.64
C PRO A 22 -6.69 13.24 11.51
N GLY A 23 -6.60 11.96 11.21
CA GLY A 23 -5.35 11.33 10.82
C GLY A 23 -5.05 11.59 9.36
N HIS A 24 -3.83 11.27 8.95
CA HIS A 24 -3.44 11.25 7.55
C HIS A 24 -2.66 9.97 7.26
N PRO A 25 -2.81 9.40 6.04
CA PRO A 25 -2.00 8.26 5.64
C PRO A 25 -0.51 8.62 5.69
N ALA A 26 0.32 7.58 5.83
CA ALA A 26 1.75 7.75 5.64
C ALA A 26 2.03 8.23 4.21
N VAL A 27 3.00 9.12 4.07
CA VAL A 27 3.42 9.65 2.76
C VAL A 27 4.03 8.54 1.90
N VAL A 28 4.62 7.53 2.55
CA VAL A 28 5.26 6.38 1.92
C VAL A 28 4.69 5.09 2.49
N ASP A 29 4.36 4.13 1.61
CA ASP A 29 4.10 2.75 2.00
C ASP A 29 5.43 2.08 2.36
N LEU A 30 5.75 2.09 3.66
CA LEU A 30 7.00 1.58 4.20
C LEU A 30 7.21 0.09 3.92
N ASN A 31 6.14 -0.72 3.83
CA ASN A 31 6.28 -2.15 3.57
C ASN A 31 6.79 -2.36 2.15
N ARG A 32 6.11 -1.76 1.16
CA ARG A 32 6.52 -1.86 -0.24
C ARG A 32 7.90 -1.24 -0.49
N PHE A 33 8.20 -0.14 0.20
CA PHE A 33 9.50 0.51 0.13
C PHE A 33 10.62 -0.39 0.68
N ASN A 34 10.43 -1.00 1.86
CA ASN A 34 11.41 -1.87 2.49
C ASN A 34 11.65 -3.14 1.68
N GLU A 35 10.58 -3.79 1.18
CA GLU A 35 10.69 -4.95 0.29
C GLU A 35 11.50 -4.64 -0.98
N SER A 36 11.23 -3.48 -1.60
CA SER A 36 11.94 -3.06 -2.81
C SER A 36 13.40 -2.76 -2.53
N THR A 37 13.69 -2.05 -1.43
CA THR A 37 15.06 -1.70 -1.01
C THR A 37 15.87 -2.96 -0.68
N GLN A 38 15.28 -3.90 0.07
CA GLN A 38 15.92 -5.16 0.41
C GLN A 38 16.23 -5.99 -0.85
N ALA A 39 15.29 -6.10 -1.79
CA ALA A 39 15.50 -6.83 -3.03
C ALA A 39 16.65 -6.24 -3.87
N VAL A 40 16.81 -4.92 -3.90
CA VAL A 40 17.96 -4.28 -4.56
C VAL A 40 19.26 -4.56 -3.81
N ALA A 41 19.25 -4.44 -2.48
CA ALA A 41 20.43 -4.67 -1.66
C ALA A 41 20.96 -6.11 -1.80
N GLU A 42 20.07 -7.11 -1.73
CA GLU A 42 20.41 -8.51 -1.93
C GLU A 42 20.99 -8.77 -3.33
N ALA A 43 20.38 -8.21 -4.38
CA ALA A 43 20.90 -8.32 -5.74
C ALA A 43 22.27 -7.66 -5.90
N CYS A 44 22.49 -6.51 -5.27
CA CYS A 44 23.79 -5.84 -5.23
C CYS A 44 24.85 -6.68 -4.52
N HIS A 45 24.53 -7.26 -3.35
CA HIS A 45 25.45 -8.13 -2.62
C HIS A 45 25.80 -9.40 -3.41
N ARG A 46 24.83 -9.98 -4.13
CA ARG A 46 25.09 -11.11 -5.02
C ARG A 46 26.10 -10.74 -6.11
N ILE A 47 25.95 -9.59 -6.77
CA ILE A 47 26.90 -9.10 -7.77
C ILE A 47 28.27 -8.83 -7.14
N SER A 48 28.31 -8.19 -5.96
CA SER A 48 29.56 -7.87 -5.26
C SER A 48 30.34 -9.08 -4.77
N SER A 49 29.69 -10.24 -4.62
CA SER A 49 30.38 -11.47 -4.25
C SER A 49 31.35 -11.99 -5.34
N CYS A 50 31.22 -11.49 -6.59
CA CYS A 50 32.01 -11.91 -7.75
C CYS A 50 32.01 -13.44 -8.03
N LYS A 51 31.04 -14.18 -7.49
CA LYS A 51 30.90 -15.65 -7.64
C LYS A 51 29.84 -16.06 -8.65
N LEU A 52 29.11 -15.10 -9.21
CA LEU A 52 28.00 -15.36 -10.12
C LEU A 52 28.49 -15.67 -11.53
N ASN A 53 27.74 -16.51 -12.23
CA ASN A 53 27.89 -16.63 -13.68
C ASN A 53 27.17 -15.49 -14.43
N GLN A 54 27.48 -15.32 -15.71
CA GLN A 54 26.92 -14.25 -16.55
C GLN A 54 25.38 -14.19 -16.51
N ALA A 55 24.70 -15.34 -16.61
CA ALA A 55 23.23 -15.40 -16.58
C ALA A 55 22.65 -14.91 -15.24
N GLN A 56 23.26 -15.28 -14.12
CA GLN A 56 22.84 -14.85 -12.79
C GLN A 56 23.06 -13.35 -12.56
N ILE A 57 24.08 -12.75 -13.17
CA ILE A 57 24.32 -11.30 -13.11
C ILE A 57 23.24 -10.55 -13.88
N LEU A 58 22.86 -11.02 -15.07
CA LEU A 58 21.78 -10.41 -15.86
C LEU A 58 20.41 -10.52 -15.16
N GLU A 59 20.15 -11.65 -14.49
CA GLU A 59 18.97 -11.82 -13.65
C GLU A 59 18.96 -10.81 -12.50
N ALA A 60 20.07 -10.68 -11.76
CA ALA A 60 20.20 -9.70 -10.69
C ALA A 60 20.03 -8.26 -11.22
N ALA A 61 20.58 -7.94 -12.39
CA ALA A 61 20.41 -6.65 -13.04
C ALA A 61 18.94 -6.34 -13.35
N THR A 62 18.20 -7.35 -13.81
CA THR A 62 16.76 -7.23 -14.10
C THR A 62 15.96 -6.95 -12.83
N VAL A 63 16.28 -7.64 -11.72
CA VAL A 63 15.68 -7.37 -10.42
C VAL A 63 15.98 -5.94 -9.98
N ILE A 64 17.25 -5.51 -10.04
CA ILE A 64 17.66 -4.15 -9.66
C ILE A 64 16.89 -3.12 -10.47
N ALA A 65 16.87 -3.22 -11.80
CA ALA A 65 16.18 -2.26 -12.67
C ALA A 65 14.68 -2.16 -12.38
N LYS A 66 14.01 -3.30 -12.13
CA LYS A 66 12.59 -3.34 -11.79
C LYS A 66 12.33 -2.66 -10.44
N GLN A 67 13.11 -3.01 -9.43
CA GLN A 67 12.89 -2.52 -8.06
C GLN A 67 13.27 -1.05 -7.91
N THR A 68 14.34 -0.58 -8.55
CA THR A 68 14.70 0.85 -8.51
C THR A 68 13.70 1.73 -9.27
N THR A 69 13.10 1.21 -10.34
CA THR A 69 11.97 1.89 -11.01
C THR A 69 10.76 2.01 -10.06
N LEU A 70 10.47 0.96 -9.29
CA LEU A 70 9.42 0.99 -8.28
C LEU A 70 9.73 2.02 -7.17
N LEU A 71 10.97 2.05 -6.67
CA LEU A 71 11.41 3.04 -5.68
C LEU A 71 11.30 4.48 -6.20
N ALA A 72 11.68 4.72 -7.47
CA ALA A 72 11.52 6.04 -8.08
C ALA A 72 10.05 6.47 -8.17
N ASN A 73 9.15 5.54 -8.49
CA ASN A 73 7.70 5.80 -8.49
C ASN A 73 7.19 6.10 -7.08
N ILE A 74 7.60 5.32 -6.08
CA ILE A 74 7.27 5.57 -4.66
C ILE A 74 7.70 6.98 -4.25
N CYS A 75 8.93 7.39 -4.59
CA CYS A 75 9.42 8.74 -4.29
C CYS A 75 8.63 9.84 -5.01
N ARG A 76 8.23 9.61 -6.27
CA ARG A 76 7.41 10.54 -7.03
C ARG A 76 6.03 10.72 -6.39
N ASP A 77 5.40 9.62 -6.00
CA ASP A 77 4.08 9.64 -5.37
C ASP A 77 4.17 10.32 -3.98
N ALA A 78 5.21 10.01 -3.19
CA ALA A 78 5.50 10.65 -1.91
C ALA A 78 5.71 12.17 -2.04
N SER A 79 6.43 12.61 -3.08
CA SER A 79 6.61 14.03 -3.41
C SER A 79 5.27 14.72 -3.71
N SER A 80 4.35 14.03 -4.39
CA SER A 80 3.02 14.60 -4.69
C SER A 80 2.13 14.74 -3.45
N GLN A 81 2.30 13.87 -2.46
CA GLN A 81 1.50 13.84 -1.23
C GLN A 81 2.05 14.77 -0.13
N THR A 82 3.33 15.11 -0.19
CA THR A 82 3.96 16.01 0.77
C THR A 82 3.58 17.47 0.49
N SER A 83 3.38 18.29 1.52
CA SER A 83 3.16 19.74 1.34
C SER A 83 4.44 20.57 1.47
N ASP A 84 5.44 20.04 2.18
CA ASP A 84 6.74 20.69 2.34
C ASP A 84 7.54 20.70 1.03
N SER A 85 7.96 21.90 0.61
CA SER A 85 8.75 22.09 -0.61
C SER A 85 10.17 21.55 -0.48
N GLY A 86 10.74 21.51 0.73
CA GLY A 86 12.03 20.90 1.02
C GLY A 86 11.99 19.40 0.77
N ALA A 87 11.10 18.70 1.46
CA ALA A 87 10.89 17.26 1.35
C ALA A 87 10.55 16.83 -0.10
N LYS A 88 9.70 17.60 -0.82
CA LYS A 88 9.44 17.36 -2.24
C LYS A 88 10.72 17.28 -3.07
N ARG A 89 11.62 18.25 -2.87
CA ARG A 89 12.88 18.32 -3.59
C ARG A 89 13.81 17.18 -3.17
N HIS A 90 13.85 16.82 -1.89
CA HIS A 90 14.62 15.68 -1.40
C HIS A 90 14.15 14.35 -2.03
N PHE A 91 12.84 14.07 -2.07
CA PHE A 91 12.32 12.87 -2.74
C PHE A 91 12.74 12.79 -4.21
N ILE A 92 12.64 13.90 -4.95
CA ILE A 92 13.03 13.94 -6.37
C ILE A 92 14.54 13.71 -6.52
N ASN A 93 15.35 14.32 -5.66
CA ASN A 93 16.80 14.18 -5.70
C ASN A 93 17.23 12.74 -5.37
N TYR A 94 16.69 12.13 -4.30
CA TYR A 94 17.00 10.74 -3.97
C TYR A 94 16.57 9.77 -5.06
N ALA A 95 15.40 9.97 -5.67
CA ALA A 95 14.95 9.17 -6.81
C ALA A 95 15.92 9.28 -7.99
N ARG A 96 16.42 10.50 -8.27
CA ARG A 96 17.42 10.76 -9.31
C ARG A 96 18.75 10.08 -8.99
N ASP A 97 19.20 10.11 -7.74
CA ASP A 97 20.46 9.51 -7.32
C ASP A 97 20.40 7.98 -7.41
N VAL A 98 19.29 7.36 -6.98
CA VAL A 98 19.05 5.92 -7.15
C VAL A 98 19.00 5.53 -8.63
N ALA A 99 18.27 6.28 -9.45
CA ALA A 99 18.19 6.03 -10.89
C ALA A 99 19.55 6.22 -11.60
N GLY A 100 20.32 7.24 -11.21
CA GLY A 100 21.66 7.52 -11.73
C GLY A 100 22.65 6.41 -11.40
N SER A 101 22.72 5.99 -10.13
CA SER A 101 23.56 4.87 -9.70
C SER A 101 23.14 3.56 -10.37
N THR A 102 21.84 3.31 -10.51
CA THR A 102 21.30 2.15 -11.25
C THR A 102 21.77 2.17 -12.70
N ALA A 103 21.62 3.30 -13.41
CA ALA A 103 22.01 3.42 -14.82
C ALA A 103 23.51 3.16 -15.00
N ASN A 104 24.35 3.62 -14.07
CA ASN A 104 25.78 3.35 -14.10
C ASN A 104 26.10 1.86 -13.91
N LEU A 105 25.42 1.19 -12.97
CA LEU A 105 25.56 -0.26 -12.78
C LEU A 105 25.09 -1.04 -14.01
N ILE A 106 23.95 -0.70 -14.60
CA ILE A 106 23.45 -1.37 -15.82
C ILE A 106 24.41 -1.18 -17.00
N LYS A 107 25.06 -0.01 -17.11
CA LYS A 107 26.11 0.21 -18.14
C LYS A 107 27.30 -0.72 -17.92
N ALA A 108 27.80 -0.83 -16.68
CA ALA A 108 28.90 -1.75 -16.36
C ALA A 108 28.52 -3.21 -16.66
N ILE A 109 27.30 -3.63 -16.31
CA ILE A 109 26.80 -4.98 -16.59
C ILE A 109 26.70 -5.25 -18.10
N LYS A 110 26.31 -4.27 -18.91
CA LYS A 110 26.30 -4.41 -20.38
C LYS A 110 27.70 -4.60 -20.96
N VAL A 111 28.71 -3.94 -20.39
CA VAL A 111 30.12 -4.16 -20.80
C VAL A 111 30.57 -5.57 -20.43
N LEU A 112 30.24 -6.01 -19.20
CA LEU A 112 30.53 -7.37 -18.74
C LEU A 112 29.82 -8.46 -19.57
N ASP A 113 28.60 -8.19 -20.03
CA ASP A 113 27.83 -9.12 -20.87
C ASP A 113 28.48 -9.35 -22.24
N HIS A 114 29.14 -8.31 -22.79
CA HIS A 114 29.90 -8.41 -24.03
C HIS A 114 31.27 -9.08 -23.81
N ASP A 115 31.93 -8.81 -22.68
CA ASP A 115 33.27 -9.31 -22.36
C ASP A 115 33.35 -9.74 -20.88
N PHE A 116 33.15 -11.05 -20.65
CA PHE A 116 33.11 -11.63 -19.32
C PHE A 116 34.52 -11.89 -18.78
N ASN A 117 35.02 -10.99 -17.94
CA ASN A 117 36.34 -11.10 -17.29
C ASN A 117 36.34 -10.52 -15.86
N GLU A 118 37.40 -10.81 -15.10
CA GLU A 118 37.52 -10.41 -13.69
C GLU A 118 37.56 -8.88 -13.49
N ASN A 119 38.13 -8.13 -14.43
CA ASN A 119 38.17 -6.66 -14.34
C ASN A 119 36.75 -6.08 -14.46
N ASN A 120 35.97 -6.54 -15.43
CA ASN A 120 34.59 -6.11 -15.63
C ASN A 120 33.68 -6.56 -14.48
N LEU A 121 33.93 -7.74 -13.88
CA LEU A 121 33.24 -8.18 -12.68
C LEU A 121 33.53 -7.27 -11.49
N THR A 122 34.79 -6.89 -11.31
CA THR A 122 35.22 -5.97 -10.26
C THR A 122 34.61 -4.58 -10.45
N GLU A 123 34.52 -4.08 -11.69
CA GLU A 123 33.84 -2.82 -11.99
C GLU A 123 32.34 -2.90 -11.69
N CYS A 124 31.66 -4.00 -12.03
CA CYS A 124 30.26 -4.20 -11.67
C CYS A 124 30.08 -4.19 -10.14
N SER A 125 30.94 -4.89 -9.41
CA SER A 125 30.96 -4.89 -7.94
C SER A 125 31.20 -3.49 -7.36
N ARG A 126 32.10 -2.71 -7.96
CA ARG A 126 32.35 -1.32 -7.54
C ARG A 126 31.13 -0.42 -7.79
N CYS A 127 30.42 -0.63 -8.89
CA CYS A 127 29.21 0.12 -9.23
C CYS A 127 28.01 -0.18 -8.32
N THR A 128 28.02 -1.27 -7.54
CA THR A 128 26.94 -1.53 -6.57
C THR A 128 27.02 -0.60 -5.35
N GLN A 129 28.22 -0.16 -4.96
CA GLN A 129 28.43 0.63 -3.74
C GLN A 129 27.70 1.98 -3.78
N PRO A 130 27.81 2.80 -4.85
CA PRO A 130 27.04 4.04 -4.94
C PRO A 130 25.52 3.81 -4.94
N LEU A 131 25.05 2.68 -5.46
CA LEU A 131 23.62 2.36 -5.44
C LEU A 131 23.15 2.04 -4.03
N LEU A 132 23.91 1.22 -3.28
CA LEU A 132 23.63 0.90 -1.88
C LEU A 132 23.64 2.17 -1.02
N SER A 133 24.64 3.04 -1.14
CA SER A 133 24.67 4.31 -0.40
C SER A 133 23.48 5.23 -0.74
N SER A 134 23.08 5.32 -2.01
CA SER A 134 21.89 6.09 -2.39
C SER A 134 20.61 5.53 -1.75
N LEU A 135 20.50 4.20 -1.65
CA LEU A 135 19.37 3.54 -1.01
C LEU A 135 19.36 3.75 0.51
N ASP A 136 20.50 3.66 1.17
CA ASP A 136 20.61 3.91 2.61
C ASP A 136 20.21 5.34 2.97
N ASN A 137 20.68 6.32 2.19
CA ASN A 137 20.31 7.73 2.37
C ASN A 137 18.81 7.96 2.15
N LEU A 138 18.24 7.34 1.10
CA LEU A 138 16.80 7.41 0.84
C LEU A 138 16.00 6.73 1.96
N SER A 139 16.43 5.57 2.45
CA SER A 139 15.77 4.85 3.54
C SER A 139 15.79 5.65 4.84
N ALA A 140 16.93 6.22 5.21
CA ALA A 140 17.04 7.09 6.37
C ALA A 140 16.09 8.30 6.27
N PHE A 141 15.98 8.91 5.09
CA PHE A 141 15.05 10.00 4.84
C PHE A 141 13.59 9.56 4.98
N VAL A 142 13.20 8.47 4.30
CA VAL A 142 11.82 7.94 4.32
C VAL A 142 11.37 7.50 5.73
N MET A 143 12.29 7.04 6.57
CA MET A 143 12.01 6.66 7.96
C MET A 143 11.82 7.85 8.91
N SER A 144 11.89 9.09 8.41
CA SER A 144 11.68 10.28 9.24
C SER A 144 10.24 10.35 9.75
N PRO A 145 10.00 10.71 11.03
CA PRO A 145 8.65 10.71 11.63
C PRO A 145 7.63 11.59 10.91
N GLU A 146 8.08 12.62 10.19
CA GLU A 146 7.25 13.53 9.39
C GLU A 146 6.57 12.86 8.18
N PHE A 147 7.06 11.70 7.74
CA PHE A 147 6.44 10.91 6.66
C PHE A 147 5.57 9.76 7.18
N ALA A 148 5.59 9.52 8.50
CA ALA A 148 4.73 8.53 9.13
C ALA A 148 3.27 8.99 9.09
N GLY A 149 2.36 8.03 8.91
CA GLY A 149 0.93 8.31 9.02
C GLY A 149 0.56 8.61 10.46
N LEU A 150 -0.25 9.65 10.68
CA LEU A 150 -0.83 9.90 11.98
C LEU A 150 -2.19 9.20 12.06
N PRO A 151 -2.41 8.32 13.07
CA PRO A 151 -3.71 7.69 13.25
C PRO A 151 -4.73 8.74 13.70
N THR A 152 -5.95 8.62 13.18
CA THR A 152 -7.07 9.47 13.57
C THR A 152 -7.43 9.25 15.03
N LYS A 153 -7.64 10.35 15.77
CA LYS A 153 -8.18 10.32 17.13
C LYS A 153 -9.60 10.86 17.11
N ILE A 154 -10.58 9.98 17.16
CA ILE A 154 -12.00 10.38 17.22
C ILE A 154 -12.38 10.60 18.68
N ALA A 155 -12.88 11.80 19.00
CA ALA A 155 -13.38 12.15 20.32
C ALA A 155 -14.68 11.38 20.63
N GLU A 156 -15.05 11.32 21.91
CA GLU A 156 -16.23 10.55 22.32
C GLU A 156 -17.54 11.07 21.69
N ALA A 157 -17.66 12.39 21.50
CA ALA A 157 -18.79 12.99 20.79
C ALA A 157 -18.84 12.58 19.31
N GLY A 158 -17.70 12.59 18.62
CA GLY A 158 -17.56 12.07 17.26
C GLY A 158 -17.88 10.57 17.15
N ARG A 159 -17.46 9.76 18.13
CA ARG A 159 -17.79 8.33 18.21
C ARG A 159 -19.30 8.09 18.35
N ARG A 160 -19.97 8.85 19.22
CA ARG A 160 -21.44 8.81 19.32
C ARG A 160 -22.10 9.25 18.02
N ALA A 161 -21.52 10.24 17.34
CA ALA A 161 -22.06 10.76 16.09
C ALA A 161 -22.01 9.75 14.94
N GLN A 162 -20.92 8.99 14.80
CA GLN A 162 -20.78 7.97 13.75
C GLN A 162 -21.51 6.65 14.07
N LYS A 163 -21.88 6.41 15.34
CA LYS A 163 -22.44 5.13 15.80
C LYS A 163 -23.66 4.64 15.00
N PRO A 164 -24.65 5.47 14.65
CA PRO A 164 -25.79 5.03 13.83
C PRO A 164 -25.38 4.50 12.44
N ILE A 165 -24.36 5.09 11.83
CA ILE A 165 -23.84 4.67 10.52
C ILE A 165 -23.11 3.33 10.65
N VAL A 166 -22.27 3.19 11.68
CA VAL A 166 -21.53 1.95 11.95
C VAL A 166 -22.47 0.79 12.28
N ASP A 167 -23.47 1.04 13.13
CA ASP A 167 -24.44 0.02 13.54
C ASP A 167 -25.32 -0.43 12.35
N ALA A 168 -25.78 0.51 11.52
CA ALA A 168 -26.53 0.17 10.30
C ALA A 168 -25.66 -0.62 9.29
N GLY A 169 -24.38 -0.25 9.15
CA GLY A 169 -23.43 -0.99 8.33
C GLY A 169 -23.19 -2.42 8.82
N ARG A 170 -23.03 -2.60 10.14
CA ARG A 170 -22.92 -3.94 10.76
C ARG A 170 -24.17 -4.78 10.50
N LEU A 171 -25.36 -4.26 10.77
CA LEU A 171 -26.62 -4.97 10.54
C LEU A 171 -26.80 -5.38 9.07
N MET A 172 -26.40 -4.51 8.13
CA MET A 172 -26.42 -4.83 6.70
C MET A 172 -25.47 -5.99 6.35
N VAL A 173 -24.27 -6.02 6.92
CA VAL A 173 -23.30 -7.11 6.70
C VAL A 173 -23.80 -8.42 7.32
N ASP A 174 -24.25 -8.38 8.57
CA ASP A 174 -24.75 -9.55 9.30
C ASP A 174 -25.97 -10.16 8.57
N GLY A 175 -26.94 -9.33 8.16
CA GLY A 175 -28.09 -9.78 7.38
C GLY A 175 -27.72 -10.32 6.00
N SER A 176 -26.66 -9.79 5.36
CA SER A 176 -26.17 -10.31 4.08
C SER A 176 -25.51 -11.68 4.24
N ILE A 177 -24.76 -11.90 5.32
CA ILE A 177 -24.18 -13.21 5.65
C ILE A 177 -25.28 -14.24 5.84
N GLU A 178 -26.31 -13.92 6.63
CA GLU A 178 -27.45 -14.81 6.89
C GLU A 178 -28.23 -15.12 5.60
N MET A 179 -28.42 -14.13 4.73
CA MET A 179 -29.05 -14.30 3.42
C MET A 179 -28.26 -15.26 2.52
N ILE A 180 -26.93 -15.13 2.49
CA ILE A 180 -26.04 -16.03 1.71
C ILE A 180 -26.08 -17.46 2.28
N GLN A 181 -26.04 -17.61 3.60
CA GLN A 181 -26.13 -18.91 4.25
C GLN A 181 -27.47 -19.60 3.96
N THR A 182 -28.57 -18.86 4.03
CA THR A 182 -29.92 -19.38 3.72
C THR A 182 -30.04 -19.74 2.24
N SER A 183 -29.47 -18.93 1.35
CA SER A 183 -29.40 -19.22 -0.09
C SER A 183 -28.62 -20.52 -0.37
N LYS A 184 -27.54 -20.77 0.37
CA LYS A 184 -26.76 -22.01 0.27
C LYS A 184 -27.59 -23.23 0.67
N LEU A 185 -28.41 -23.13 1.73
CA LEU A 185 -29.32 -24.20 2.13
C LEU A 185 -30.36 -24.49 1.05
N LEU A 186 -30.96 -23.44 0.46
CA LEU A 186 -31.92 -23.57 -0.63
C LEU A 186 -31.32 -24.13 -1.92
N ALA A 187 -30.04 -23.88 -2.18
CA ALA A 187 -29.34 -24.51 -3.31
C ALA A 187 -29.20 -26.04 -3.14
N LEU A 188 -29.13 -26.53 -1.89
CA LEU A 188 -29.11 -27.97 -1.58
C LEU A 188 -30.51 -28.57 -1.52
N ASN A 189 -31.51 -27.81 -1.07
CA ASN A 189 -32.90 -28.23 -1.00
C ASN A 189 -33.87 -27.08 -1.37
N ALA A 190 -34.19 -26.97 -2.66
CA ALA A 190 -35.01 -25.87 -3.18
C ALA A 190 -36.49 -25.92 -2.74
N LYS A 191 -36.95 -27.04 -2.16
CA LYS A 191 -38.35 -27.23 -1.75
C LYS A 191 -38.60 -26.99 -0.27
N ASP A 192 -37.65 -26.41 0.47
CA ASP A 192 -37.75 -26.11 1.90
C ASP A 192 -38.50 -24.78 2.15
N PRO A 193 -39.79 -24.82 2.57
CA PRO A 193 -40.57 -23.59 2.73
C PRO A 193 -40.09 -22.69 3.89
N PRO A 194 -39.70 -23.22 5.07
CA PRO A 194 -39.04 -22.43 6.11
C PRO A 194 -37.80 -21.67 5.64
N ALA A 195 -36.93 -22.31 4.84
CA ALA A 195 -35.73 -21.65 4.33
C ALA A 195 -36.07 -20.50 3.36
N TRP A 196 -37.12 -20.63 2.54
CA TRP A 196 -37.63 -19.53 1.70
C TRP A 196 -38.20 -18.37 2.52
N GLN A 197 -38.91 -18.65 3.61
CA GLN A 197 -39.42 -17.62 4.53
C GLN A 197 -38.28 -16.87 5.24
N LEU A 198 -37.27 -17.61 5.68
CA LEU A 198 -36.07 -17.03 6.29
C LEU A 198 -35.34 -16.13 5.28
N LEU A 199 -35.18 -16.59 4.03
CA LEU A 199 -34.56 -15.79 2.97
C LEU A 199 -35.29 -14.47 2.74
N GLY A 200 -36.64 -14.50 2.71
CA GLY A 200 -37.47 -13.29 2.61
C GLY A 200 -37.27 -12.33 3.78
N THR A 201 -37.15 -12.87 5.00
CA THR A 201 -36.85 -12.09 6.21
C THR A 201 -35.47 -11.45 6.15
N CYS A 202 -34.43 -12.21 5.79
CA CYS A 202 -33.07 -11.68 5.64
C CYS A 202 -33.02 -10.59 4.56
N SER A 203 -33.68 -10.80 3.42
CA SER A 203 -33.78 -9.81 2.34
C SER A 203 -34.43 -8.50 2.81
N LYS A 204 -35.50 -8.59 3.60
CA LYS A 204 -36.15 -7.42 4.21
C LYS A 204 -35.22 -6.71 5.20
N ASN A 205 -34.55 -7.45 6.09
CA ASN A 205 -33.64 -6.90 7.09
C ASN A 205 -32.46 -6.15 6.44
N VAL A 206 -31.88 -6.69 5.37
CA VAL A 206 -30.85 -6.01 4.58
C VAL A 206 -31.39 -4.72 3.96
N SER A 207 -32.58 -4.78 3.36
CA SER A 207 -33.22 -3.61 2.74
C SER A 207 -33.51 -2.50 3.75
N ASP A 208 -33.99 -2.85 4.94
CA ASP A 208 -34.29 -1.89 6.00
C ASP A 208 -33.00 -1.33 6.63
N SER A 209 -31.94 -2.13 6.73
CA SER A 209 -30.61 -1.66 7.14
C SER A 209 -30.03 -0.65 6.15
N ILE A 210 -30.21 -0.85 4.85
CA ILE A 210 -29.82 0.10 3.80
C ILE A 210 -30.60 1.42 3.93
N LYS A 211 -31.92 1.35 4.17
CA LYS A 211 -32.72 2.56 4.39
C LYS A 211 -32.27 3.31 5.65
N GLY A 212 -32.05 2.58 6.75
CA GLY A 212 -31.55 3.14 8.01
C GLY A 212 -30.20 3.84 7.81
N LEU A 213 -29.31 3.22 7.04
CA LEU A 213 -28.03 3.80 6.67
C LEU A 213 -28.18 5.10 5.87
N ILE A 214 -29.02 5.10 4.82
CA ILE A 214 -29.25 6.30 4.00
C ILE A 214 -29.79 7.44 4.85
N SER A 215 -30.72 7.16 5.76
CA SER A 215 -31.23 8.14 6.71
C SER A 215 -30.13 8.64 7.66
N ALA A 216 -29.32 7.74 8.23
CA ALA A 216 -28.24 8.12 9.14
C ALA A 216 -27.18 9.02 8.48
N ILE A 217 -26.93 8.86 7.18
CA ILE A 217 -26.03 9.72 6.40
C ILE A 217 -26.70 11.06 6.05
N ARG A 218 -27.99 11.07 5.68
CA ARG A 218 -28.70 12.29 5.24
C ARG A 218 -28.99 13.30 6.35
N TYR A 219 -29.16 12.82 7.59
CA TYR A 219 -29.56 13.66 8.74
C TYR A 219 -28.38 14.01 9.66
N LYS A 220 -27.16 14.02 9.13
CA LYS A 220 -25.90 14.40 9.80
C LYS A 220 -25.25 15.55 9.06
#